data_AF-A0A538CRR7-F1
#
_entry.id   AF-A0A538CRR7-F1
#
_cell.length_a   1.000
_cell.length_b   1.000
_cell.length_c   1.000
_cell.angle_alpha   90.00
_cell.angle_beta   90.00
_cell.angle_gamma   90.00
#
_symmetry.space_group_name_H-M   'P 1'
#
loop_
_entity.id
_entity.type
_entity.pdbx_description
1 polymer ?
#
loop_
_entity_poly.entity_id
_entity_poly.type
_entity_poly.pdbx_seq_one_letter_code
_entity_poly.pdbx_strand_id
1 'polypeptide(L)'
;MLVDESLHSRAAVDFSVAAPAPEGSRTTSQGHPRTIFKRAVERGNLFLAEATAREMGRLSLADALELTALVANKEPRRNSRFAARWLAIYLDEREATIEEVSLIASCLVALTGPPWLDLGRGQKRTAIRPSVKTRV
;
A
#
# COMPACT_ATOMS: atom_id res chain seq x y z
N MET A 1 28.79 -25.12 -20.82
CA MET A 1 27.97 -25.29 -19.62
C MET A 1 27.05 -24.09 -19.55
N LEU A 2 25.78 -24.30 -19.91
CA LEU A 2 24.74 -23.28 -19.78
C LEU A 2 24.60 -22.95 -18.30
N VAL A 3 24.81 -21.69 -17.93
CA VAL A 3 24.39 -21.19 -16.64
C VAL A 3 22.86 -21.15 -16.67
N ASP A 4 22.29 -21.87 -15.72
CA ASP A 4 20.88 -22.18 -15.56
C ASP A 4 20.04 -20.90 -15.40
N GLU A 5 19.37 -20.50 -16.47
CA GLU A 5 18.29 -19.50 -16.55
C GLU A 5 17.01 -20.04 -15.86
N SER A 6 17.10 -20.56 -14.63
CA SER A 6 15.97 -21.24 -13.99
C SER A 6 15.80 -20.99 -12.49
N LEU A 7 15.94 -19.73 -12.05
CA LEU A 7 15.55 -19.34 -10.68
C LEU A 7 14.77 -18.02 -10.59
N HIS A 8 14.05 -17.62 -11.64
CA HIS A 8 13.05 -16.53 -11.55
C HIS A 8 11.74 -16.95 -10.85
N SER A 9 11.71 -18.13 -10.21
CA SER A 9 10.59 -18.59 -9.38
C SER A 9 10.88 -18.37 -7.89
N ARG A 10 11.18 -17.13 -7.51
CA ARG A 10 11.37 -16.73 -6.11
C ARG A 10 10.17 -15.89 -5.70
N ALA A 11 9.33 -16.54 -4.88
CA ALA A 11 8.13 -16.06 -4.19
C ALA A 11 7.65 -14.64 -4.56
N ALA A 12 6.62 -14.57 -5.40
CA ALA A 12 5.80 -13.38 -5.54
C ALA A 12 5.37 -12.91 -4.15
N VAL A 13 5.89 -11.77 -3.70
CA VAL A 13 5.42 -11.13 -2.47
C VAL A 13 4.01 -10.61 -2.75
N ASP A 14 3.02 -11.50 -2.65
CA ASP A 14 1.63 -11.26 -3.05
C ASP A 14 0.91 -10.33 -2.07
N PHE A 15 0.54 -9.12 -2.50
CA PHE A 15 -0.24 -8.15 -1.72
C PHE A 15 -1.59 -8.70 -1.24
N SER A 16 -1.96 -9.86 -1.78
CA SER A 16 -3.17 -10.61 -1.47
C SER A 16 -3.03 -11.47 -0.21
N VAL A 17 -3.81 -11.13 0.83
CA VAL A 17 -4.31 -12.17 1.74
C VAL A 17 -5.49 -12.82 1.04
N ALA A 18 -5.31 -14.09 0.68
CA ALA A 18 -6.26 -15.06 0.12
C ALA A 18 -7.74 -14.63 -0.04
N ALA A 19 -8.18 -14.51 -1.30
CA ALA A 19 -9.52 -14.87 -1.79
C ALA A 19 -9.43 -15.15 -3.31
N PRO A 20 -10.21 -16.10 -3.88
CA PRO A 20 -10.11 -16.47 -5.29
C PRO A 20 -10.58 -15.32 -6.21
N ALA A 21 -9.82 -15.09 -7.29
CA ALA A 21 -10.09 -14.04 -8.28
C ALA A 21 -11.29 -14.40 -9.18
N PRO A 22 -12.20 -13.46 -9.50
CA PRO A 22 -13.05 -13.58 -10.67
C PRO A 22 -12.38 -12.90 -11.87
N GLU A 23 -12.26 -13.69 -12.93
CA GLU A 23 -11.85 -13.31 -14.27
C GLU A 23 -12.86 -12.29 -14.85
N GLY A 24 -12.38 -11.14 -15.33
CA GLY A 24 -13.28 -10.13 -15.83
C GLY A 24 -12.61 -8.83 -16.23
N SER A 25 -11.96 -8.84 -17.39
CA SER A 25 -11.63 -7.63 -18.15
C SER A 25 -12.86 -6.72 -18.24
N ARG A 26 -12.80 -5.57 -17.56
CA ARG A 26 -13.79 -4.49 -17.71
C ARG A 26 -13.07 -3.17 -17.94
N THR A 27 -12.63 -2.99 -19.18
CA THR A 27 -12.44 -1.67 -19.77
C THR A 27 -13.77 -0.94 -19.74
N THR A 28 -13.91 0.00 -18.81
CA THR A 28 -14.92 1.05 -18.87
C THR A 28 -14.22 2.39 -18.67
N SER A 29 -14.86 3.49 -19.02
CA SER A 29 -14.34 4.87 -18.97
C SER A 29 -13.87 5.37 -17.59
N GLN A 30 -13.82 4.50 -16.59
CA GLN A 30 -13.05 4.70 -15.36
C GLN A 30 -11.58 4.45 -15.70
N GLY A 31 -10.76 5.50 -15.76
CA GLY A 31 -9.36 5.42 -16.20
C GLY A 31 -8.62 4.20 -15.63
N HIS A 32 -7.68 3.66 -16.42
CA HIS A 32 -6.84 2.49 -16.11
C HIS A 32 -6.60 2.32 -14.59
N PRO A 33 -6.73 1.13 -13.96
CA PRO A 33 -6.65 0.92 -12.50
C PRO A 33 -5.54 1.72 -11.79
N ARG A 34 -4.34 1.77 -12.39
CA ARG A 34 -3.23 2.66 -11.99
C ARG A 34 -3.62 4.14 -11.79
N THR A 35 -4.36 4.74 -12.71
CA THR A 35 -4.89 6.12 -12.61
C THR A 35 -5.84 6.28 -11.42
N ILE A 36 -6.71 5.29 -11.16
CA ILE A 36 -7.61 5.32 -9.99
C ILE A 36 -6.79 5.25 -8.70
N PHE A 37 -5.81 4.34 -8.65
CA PHE A 37 -4.88 4.21 -7.53
C PHE A 37 -4.13 5.52 -7.26
N LYS A 38 -3.49 6.11 -8.28
CA LYS A 38 -2.75 7.38 -8.13
C LYS A 38 -3.65 8.49 -7.59
N ARG A 39 -4.84 8.66 -8.16
CA ARG A 39 -5.82 9.64 -7.66
C ARG A 39 -6.27 9.35 -6.23
N ALA A 40 -6.40 8.07 -5.85
CA ALA A 40 -6.74 7.69 -4.50
C ALA A 40 -5.62 8.04 -3.51
N VAL A 41 -4.35 7.78 -3.87
CA VAL A 41 -3.17 8.18 -3.10
C VAL A 41 -3.08 9.69 -2.98
N GLU A 42 -3.17 10.43 -4.09
CA GLU A 42 -3.15 11.90 -4.12
C GLU A 42 -4.22 12.52 -3.20
N ARG A 43 -5.41 11.92 -3.17
CA ARG A 43 -6.53 12.38 -2.33
C ARG A 43 -6.46 11.86 -0.90
N GLY A 44 -5.46 11.03 -0.56
CA GLY A 44 -5.32 10.39 0.73
C GLY A 44 -6.46 9.43 1.08
N ASN A 45 -7.11 8.85 0.07
CA ASN A 45 -8.19 7.88 0.23
C ASN A 45 -7.61 6.46 0.37
N LEU A 46 -7.22 6.11 1.60
CA LEU A 46 -6.57 4.82 1.90
C LEU A 46 -7.43 3.61 1.51
N PHE A 47 -8.74 3.65 1.79
CA PHE A 47 -9.64 2.53 1.46
C PHE A 47 -9.65 2.26 -0.05
N LEU A 48 -9.84 3.29 -0.87
CA LEU A 48 -9.85 3.14 -2.33
C LEU A 48 -8.47 2.74 -2.87
N ALA A 49 -7.39 3.30 -2.33
CA ALA A 49 -6.03 2.96 -2.74
C ALA A 49 -5.73 1.47 -2.47
N GLU A 50 -6.08 0.96 -1.29
CA GLU A 50 -5.90 -0.47 -0.96
C GLU A 50 -6.78 -1.39 -1.80
N ALA A 51 -8.04 -1.03 -2.05
CA ALA A 51 -8.93 -1.82 -2.90
C ALA A 51 -8.39 -1.91 -4.33
N THR A 52 -8.01 -0.77 -4.91
CA THR A 52 -7.46 -0.72 -6.27
C THR A 52 -6.10 -1.44 -6.35
N ALA A 53 -5.27 -1.35 -5.31
CA ALA A 53 -4.01 -2.10 -5.24
C ALA A 53 -4.23 -3.60 -5.28
N ARG A 54 -5.26 -4.12 -4.58
CA ARG A 54 -5.62 -5.54 -4.63
C ARG A 54 -6.10 -5.95 -6.02
N GLU A 55 -6.86 -5.10 -6.70
CA GLU A 55 -7.31 -5.34 -8.08
C GLU A 55 -6.15 -5.34 -9.10
N MET A 56 -5.15 -4.49 -8.89
CA MET A 56 -3.95 -4.47 -9.75
C MET A 56 -3.03 -5.68 -9.55
N GLY A 57 -3.16 -6.40 -8.44
CA GLY A 57 -2.30 -7.54 -8.10
C GLY A 57 -0.89 -7.10 -7.74
N ARG A 58 0.09 -7.38 -8.61
CA ARG A 58 1.50 -6.99 -8.38
C ARG A 58 1.67 -5.48 -8.58
N LEU A 59 2.00 -4.80 -7.50
CA LEU A 59 2.37 -3.38 -7.53
C LEU A 59 3.81 -3.22 -8.01
N SER A 60 4.08 -2.12 -8.72
CA SER A 60 5.46 -1.67 -8.91
C SER A 60 6.06 -1.27 -7.57
N LEU A 61 7.39 -1.34 -7.44
CA LEU A 61 8.10 -0.85 -6.25
C LEU A 61 7.69 0.58 -5.87
N ALA A 62 7.51 1.47 -6.86
CA ALA A 62 7.09 2.86 -6.63
C ALA A 62 5.65 2.96 -6.09
N ASP A 63 4.70 2.25 -6.69
CA ASP A 63 3.30 2.26 -6.24
C ASP A 63 3.16 1.67 -4.82
N ALA A 64 3.94 0.62 -4.53
CA ALA A 64 3.97 0.04 -3.20
C ALA A 64 4.54 1.01 -2.15
N LEU A 65 5.52 1.86 -2.52
CA LEU A 65 6.07 2.86 -1.60
C LEU A 65 5.05 3.95 -1.29
N GLU A 66 4.34 4.42 -2.30
CA GLU A 66 3.26 5.41 -2.15
C GLU A 66 2.15 4.91 -1.23
N LEU A 67 1.73 3.65 -1.40
CA LEU A 67 0.75 3.03 -0.51
C LEU A 67 1.29 2.92 0.92
N THR A 68 2.56 2.55 1.09
CA THR A 68 3.22 2.46 2.40
C THR A 68 3.25 3.81 3.10
N ALA A 69 3.65 4.88 2.41
CA ALA A 69 3.64 6.24 2.94
C ALA A 69 2.22 6.70 3.30
N LEU A 70 1.22 6.36 2.49
CA LEU A 70 -0.18 6.67 2.80
C LEU A 70 -0.66 5.97 4.08
N VAL A 71 -0.32 4.69 4.25
CA VAL A 71 -0.63 3.93 5.48
C VAL A 71 0.09 4.53 6.68
N ALA A 72 1.38 4.87 6.55
CA ALA A 72 2.15 5.51 7.61
C ALA A 72 1.51 6.81 8.10
N ASN A 73 0.90 7.57 7.20
CA ASN A 73 0.23 8.84 7.52
C ASN A 73 -1.17 8.64 8.13
N LYS A 74 -1.96 7.69 7.62
CA LYS A 74 -3.38 7.52 8.00
C LYS A 74 -3.59 6.53 9.14
N GLU A 75 -2.82 5.44 9.14
CA GLU A 75 -2.95 4.35 10.09
C GLU A 75 -1.56 3.87 10.53
N PRO A 76 -0.82 4.69 11.32
CA PRO A 76 0.58 4.41 11.69
C PRO A 76 0.80 3.03 12.30
N ARG A 77 -0.17 2.53 13.07
CA ARG A 77 -0.15 1.20 13.70
C ARG A 77 -0.06 0.04 12.70
N ARG A 78 -0.48 0.24 11.45
CA ARG A 78 -0.40 -0.76 10.37
C ARG A 78 0.86 -0.63 9.54
N ASN A 79 1.61 0.47 9.65
CA ASN A 79 2.75 0.78 8.78
C ASN A 79 3.82 -0.32 8.81
N SER A 80 4.13 -0.89 9.97
CA SER A 80 5.20 -1.89 10.09
C SER A 80 5.04 -3.06 9.11
N ARG A 81 3.80 -3.51 8.89
CA ARG A 81 3.51 -4.59 7.93
C ARG A 81 3.70 -4.15 6.47
N PHE A 82 3.30 -2.93 6.14
CA PHE A 82 3.45 -2.37 4.80
C PHE A 82 4.90 -2.06 4.46
N ALA A 83 5.64 -1.47 5.41
CA ALA A 83 7.07 -1.23 5.33
C ALA A 83 7.86 -2.52 5.10
N ALA A 84 7.64 -3.56 5.92
CA ALA A 84 8.32 -4.85 5.77
C ALA A 84 8.02 -5.48 4.40
N ARG A 85 6.77 -5.37 3.95
CA ARG A 85 6.35 -5.87 2.65
C ARG A 85 7.01 -5.14 1.49
N TRP A 86 7.09 -3.81 1.56
CA TRP A 86 7.77 -3.02 0.55
C TRP A 86 9.26 -3.38 0.47
N LEU A 87 9.92 -3.55 1.63
CA LEU A 87 11.32 -3.96 1.70
C LEU A 87 11.54 -5.34 1.07
N ALA A 88 10.61 -6.27 1.25
CA ALA A 88 10.68 -7.57 0.58
C ALA A 88 10.56 -7.45 -0.95
N ILE A 89 9.72 -6.56 -1.47
CA ILE A 89 9.64 -6.28 -2.93
C ILE A 89 10.98 -5.69 -3.42
N TYR A 90 11.55 -4.75 -2.67
CA TYR A 90 12.85 -4.15 -3.00
C TYR A 90 13.95 -5.21 -3.11
N LEU A 91 14.03 -6.13 -2.15
CA LEU A 91 15.02 -7.22 -2.12
C LEU A 91 14.80 -8.28 -3.21
N ASP A 92 13.58 -8.44 -3.70
CA ASP A 92 13.26 -9.34 -4.82
C ASP A 92 13.65 -8.71 -6.16
N GLU A 93 13.50 -7.39 -6.30
CA GLU A 93 13.79 -6.67 -7.53
C GLU A 93 15.26 -6.20 -7.66
N ARG A 94 16.00 -6.11 -6.55
CA ARG A 94 17.33 -5.48 -6.49
C ARG A 94 18.31 -6.30 -5.66
N GLU A 95 19.54 -6.44 -6.15
CA GLU A 95 20.66 -6.80 -5.30
C GLU A 95 20.97 -5.61 -4.38
N ALA A 96 20.96 -5.85 -3.07
CA ALA A 96 21.18 -4.81 -2.06
C ALA A 96 22.14 -5.30 -0.99
N THR A 97 22.99 -4.40 -0.49
CA THR A 97 23.87 -4.71 0.65
C THR A 97 23.14 -4.59 1.98
N ILE A 98 23.71 -5.15 3.04
CA ILE A 98 23.11 -5.06 4.37
C ILE A 98 23.04 -3.60 4.87
N GLU A 99 23.98 -2.76 4.50
CA GLU A 99 24.02 -1.33 4.82
C GLU A 99 22.87 -0.57 4.16
N GLU A 100 22.60 -0.85 2.88
CA GLU A 100 21.48 -0.25 2.14
C GLU A 100 20.15 -0.68 2.74
N VAL A 101 19.99 -1.97 3.04
CA VAL A 101 18.78 -2.50 3.67
C VAL A 101 18.53 -1.87 5.04
N SER A 102 19.59 -1.72 5.85
CA SER A 102 19.53 -1.06 7.16
C SER A 102 19.09 0.40 7.04
N LEU A 103 19.66 1.14 6.09
CA LEU A 103 19.30 2.53 5.81
C LEU A 103 17.83 2.65 5.39
N ILE A 104 17.40 1.83 4.44
CA ILE A 104 16.04 1.83 3.92
C ILE A 104 15.03 1.46 5.02
N ALA A 105 15.31 0.43 5.81
CA ALA A 105 14.46 0.04 6.94
C ALA A 105 14.29 1.20 7.93
N SER A 106 15.37 1.93 8.21
CA SER A 106 15.35 3.13 9.06
C SER A 106 14.48 4.24 8.47
N CYS A 107 14.59 4.49 7.15
CA CYS A 107 13.73 5.45 6.46
C CYS A 107 12.24 5.05 6.50
N LEU A 108 11.92 3.77 6.32
CA LEU A 108 10.54 3.27 6.37
C LEU A 108 9.93 3.38 7.78
N VAL A 109 10.73 3.19 8.83
CA VAL A 109 10.32 3.44 10.22
C VAL A 109 10.04 4.93 10.44
N ALA A 110 10.85 5.81 9.85
CA ALA A 110 10.66 7.25 9.98
C ALA A 110 9.36 7.77 9.34
N LEU A 111 8.72 7.02 8.43
CA LEU A 111 7.47 7.43 7.76
C LEU A 111 6.30 7.65 8.73
N THR A 112 6.25 6.95 9.87
CA THR A 112 5.18 7.16 10.87
C THR A 112 5.36 8.44 11.67
N GLY A 113 6.52 9.09 11.56
CA GLY A 113 6.92 10.18 12.44
C GLY A 113 7.23 9.70 13.86
N PRO A 114 7.75 10.59 14.72
CA PRO A 114 8.04 10.24 16.09
C PRO A 114 6.74 9.96 16.88
N PRO A 115 6.76 9.02 17.84
CA PRO A 115 5.55 8.57 18.56
C PRO A 115 4.85 9.67 19.37
N TRP A 116 5.54 10.77 19.69
CA TRP A 116 4.95 11.91 20.38
C TRP A 116 4.20 12.88 19.44
N LEU A 117 4.33 12.74 18.11
CA LEU A 117 3.55 13.49 17.11
C LEU A 117 2.10 12.97 17.00
N ASP A 118 1.77 11.85 17.64
CA ASP A 118 0.44 11.23 17.62
C ASP A 118 -0.58 11.91 18.55
N LEU A 119 -0.19 12.93 19.32
CA LEU A 119 -1.09 13.66 20.24
C LEU A 119 -2.21 14.45 19.55
N GLY A 120 -2.23 14.52 18.21
CA GLY A 120 -3.24 15.26 17.45
C GLY A 120 -3.73 14.62 16.14
N ARG A 121 -3.26 13.42 15.77
CA ARG A 121 -3.69 12.73 14.54
C ARG A 121 -5.02 11.98 14.65
N GLY A 122 -5.67 12.04 15.82
CA GLY A 122 -6.97 11.44 16.07
C GLY A 122 -8.08 11.99 15.16
N GLN A 123 -8.52 11.14 14.23
CA GLN A 123 -9.92 10.95 13.82
C GLN A 123 -10.79 12.22 13.70
N LYS A 124 -10.53 13.09 12.71
CA LYS A 124 -11.58 13.99 12.19
C LYS A 124 -12.25 13.36 10.99
N ARG A 125 -13.18 12.41 11.21
CA ARG A 125 -14.24 12.01 10.26
C ARG A 125 -15.13 10.91 10.85
N THR A 126 -16.21 11.36 11.50
CA THR A 126 -17.59 10.83 11.41
C THR A 126 -18.44 11.61 12.40
N ALA A 127 -18.70 12.88 12.11
CA ALA A 127 -19.92 13.50 12.60
C ALA A 127 -21.05 12.98 11.70
N ILE A 128 -21.55 11.80 12.01
CA ILE A 128 -22.88 11.39 11.53
C ILE A 128 -23.84 12.37 12.22
N ARG A 129 -24.28 13.39 11.49
CA ARG A 129 -25.40 14.23 11.93
C ARG A 129 -26.60 13.29 12.08
N PRO A 130 -27.25 13.17 13.25
CA PRO A 130 -28.51 12.46 13.33
C PRO A 130 -29.52 13.21 12.45
N SER A 131 -30.12 12.47 11.51
CA SER A 131 -31.20 12.96 10.67
C SER A 131 -32.40 13.26 11.56
N VAL A 132 -32.74 14.53 11.76
CA VAL A 132 -34.00 14.91 12.39
C VAL A 132 -35.11 14.59 11.40
N LYS A 133 -35.74 13.44 11.58
CA LYS A 133 -37.13 13.23 11.17
C LYS A 133 -37.98 13.42 12.41
N THR A 134 -38.62 14.57 12.51
CA THR A 134 -39.85 14.70 13.30
C THR A 134 -40.90 15.28 12.38
N ARG A 135 -41.75 14.38 11.89
CA ARG A 135 -43.05 14.67 11.31
C ARG A 135 -44.05 14.49 12.44
N VAL A 136 -44.79 15.54 12.79
CA VAL A 136 -46.23 15.50 13.12
C VAL A 136 -46.82 16.77 12.54
#